data_AF-A0A963GLD9-F1
#
_entry.id   AF-A0A963GLD9-F1
#
_cell.length_a   1.000
_cell.length_b   1.000
_cell.length_c   1.000
_cell.angle_alpha   90.00
_cell.angle_beta   90.00
_cell.angle_gamma   90.00
#
_symmetry.space_group_name_H-M   'P 1'
#
loop_
_entity.id
_entity.type
_entity.pdbx_description
1 polymer ?
#
loop_
_entity_poly.entity_id
_entity_poly.type
_entity_poly.pdbx_seq_one_letter_code
_entity_poly.pdbx_strand_id
1 'polypeptide(L)'
;MISNGAGQAIKLLTVAAVSGLAACGGGNGSGASGLIEAAVVATDGGTFSDSSGTVTVVVPANALDEDAVLRVGQAAVASGADDPEFASAAFEMSLKNLRGEDVALARPLKVVLEAEEAPEHPTLGEIARFEGGRWQRVDASFYRSASRSVAGLSRENRGVYRVVFRTLQATAGDAVARGRSVLMDETFGNEAFFGDVIGLHSLLAAVSPADAVALGVQVDIARLPQSVVDLMTGSDLAAKDAALADPATTRLLLENDAVIGVRARFDGEGKLIRAGLTCALCHVTVSPTEFQLSAGPTLLPIGEPQFDGVPNNRIDAGTILSLTPFVQNLGDGGATAAVLQSWGAGNFDIRALPDNPLEDDVVNPTNNPPIWNFVDLAEQGYRFGWDGLFANDGSNDNAIASQAEAVYDLIMHGNGAFGTASATLPAELAVVPPQSLLDALAQAEADQPGNDITADKLLDLQAWMRSLNSPAPGAFDEVMAERGFELFHGDAGCSSCHRSAELTGPGLVTAITSPQGGLAGGIKVPSLRGISHTAPYLSDGSVPTLDATVEGVLSVLEALDPARPDFSDDDRAALVEYLKSL
;
A
#
# COMPACT_ATOMS: atom_id res chain seq x y z
N MET A 1 73.33 -53.63 -16.64
CA MET A 1 72.30 -54.58 -16.16
C MET A 1 70.93 -54.01 -16.50
N ILE A 2 70.25 -54.65 -17.46
CA ILE A 2 68.80 -54.89 -17.56
C ILE A 2 67.88 -53.68 -17.26
N SER A 3 67.43 -52.96 -18.30
CA SER A 3 66.06 -53.00 -18.93
C SER A 3 65.08 -52.03 -18.24
N ASN A 4 64.07 -51.42 -18.84
CA ASN A 4 63.51 -51.34 -20.19
C ASN A 4 62.43 -50.24 -20.10
N GLY A 5 62.11 -49.54 -21.18
CA GLY A 5 60.80 -48.90 -21.33
C GLY A 5 60.78 -47.49 -21.92
N ALA A 6 60.41 -47.44 -23.20
CA ALA A 6 59.74 -46.39 -23.99
C ALA A 6 59.21 -45.12 -23.25
N GLY A 7 59.22 -43.92 -23.82
CA GLY A 7 59.43 -43.51 -25.21
C GLY A 7 59.49 -41.97 -25.36
N GLN A 8 59.81 -41.59 -26.60
CA GLN A 8 59.93 -40.28 -27.25
C GLN A 8 58.89 -39.21 -26.84
N ALA A 9 59.08 -37.90 -26.98
CA ALA A 9 60.20 -37.00 -27.29
C ALA A 9 59.71 -35.58 -26.93
N ILE A 10 60.59 -34.75 -26.35
CA ILE A 10 60.36 -33.33 -26.07
C ILE A 10 61.29 -32.51 -26.97
N LYS A 11 60.80 -31.34 -27.44
CA LYS A 11 61.46 -30.09 -27.90
C LYS A 11 60.82 -29.62 -29.24
N LEU A 12 60.49 -28.35 -29.50
CA LEU A 12 60.75 -27.08 -28.82
C LEU A 12 59.79 -25.98 -29.36
N LEU A 13 59.43 -25.04 -28.48
CA LEU A 13 59.06 -23.61 -28.68
C LEU A 13 58.72 -23.08 -30.08
N THR A 14 57.59 -22.36 -30.19
CA THR A 14 57.64 -20.91 -30.50
C THR A 14 56.45 -20.18 -29.89
N VAL A 15 56.75 -19.11 -29.16
CA VAL A 15 55.84 -18.13 -28.54
C VAL A 15 55.52 -17.06 -29.58
N ALA A 16 54.25 -16.68 -29.70
CA ALA A 16 53.87 -15.39 -30.27
C ALA A 16 52.77 -14.77 -29.39
N ALA A 17 53.19 -13.79 -28.59
CA ALA A 17 52.33 -12.85 -27.90
C ALA A 17 51.85 -11.80 -28.90
N VAL A 18 50.56 -11.47 -28.88
CA VAL A 18 50.08 -10.10 -29.19
C VAL A 18 48.91 -9.81 -28.25
N SER A 19 49.17 -8.97 -27.26
CA SER A 19 48.18 -8.18 -26.54
C SER A 19 48.28 -6.73 -27.05
N GLY A 20 47.16 -6.05 -27.24
CA GLY A 20 47.15 -4.60 -27.47
C GLY A 20 45.93 -3.97 -28.14
N LEU A 21 44.87 -3.78 -27.34
CA LEU A 21 43.92 -2.64 -27.31
C LEU A 21 42.95 -2.28 -28.47
N ALA A 22 41.68 -2.25 -28.04
CA ALA A 22 40.60 -1.29 -28.31
C ALA A 22 39.87 -1.31 -29.66
N ALA A 23 38.61 -1.77 -29.65
CA ALA A 23 37.40 -0.97 -29.92
C ALA A 23 36.16 -1.86 -30.11
N CYS A 24 35.03 -1.39 -29.56
CA CYS A 24 33.62 -1.69 -29.85
C CYS A 24 33.28 -2.82 -30.85
N GLY A 25 32.46 -3.79 -30.42
CA GLY A 25 31.75 -4.67 -31.36
C GLY A 25 31.16 -5.93 -30.74
N GLY A 26 30.02 -5.80 -30.04
CA GLY A 26 29.14 -6.95 -29.80
C GLY A 26 28.59 -7.43 -31.15
N GLY A 27 28.84 -8.69 -31.49
CA GLY A 27 28.44 -9.28 -32.76
C GLY A 27 26.96 -9.63 -32.80
N ASN A 28 26.23 -9.05 -33.75
CA ASN A 28 24.86 -9.44 -34.10
C ASN A 28 24.86 -10.82 -34.79
N GLY A 29 24.36 -11.84 -34.10
CA GLY A 29 23.96 -13.10 -34.73
C GLY A 29 22.61 -12.93 -35.44
N SER A 30 22.55 -13.22 -36.74
CA SER A 30 21.32 -13.19 -37.54
C SER A 30 20.96 -14.61 -38.00
N GLY A 31 19.79 -15.08 -37.57
CA GLY A 31 19.14 -16.32 -37.98
C GLY A 31 17.63 -16.16 -37.79
N ALA A 32 16.82 -16.92 -38.53
CA ALA A 32 15.35 -16.80 -38.66
C ALA A 32 14.58 -16.34 -37.40
N SER A 33 13.49 -15.58 -37.61
CA SER A 33 12.66 -14.95 -36.57
C SER A 33 12.59 -15.75 -35.26
N GLY A 34 13.12 -15.16 -34.18
CA GLY A 34 12.85 -15.59 -32.81
C GLY A 34 13.77 -16.62 -32.18
N LEU A 35 15.02 -16.82 -32.64
CA LEU A 35 16.00 -17.64 -31.91
C LEU A 35 17.22 -16.82 -31.46
N ILE A 36 17.34 -16.57 -30.16
CA ILE A 36 18.60 -16.12 -29.56
C ILE A 36 19.41 -17.38 -29.26
N GLU A 37 20.62 -17.50 -29.80
CA GLU A 37 21.62 -18.49 -29.37
C GLU A 37 22.97 -17.79 -29.23
N ALA A 38 23.43 -17.60 -27.99
CA ALA A 38 24.61 -16.79 -27.71
C ALA A 38 25.45 -17.38 -26.57
N ALA A 39 26.78 -17.30 -26.71
CA ALA A 39 27.68 -17.57 -25.60
C ALA A 39 27.64 -16.41 -24.59
N VAL A 40 27.63 -16.75 -23.31
CA VAL A 40 27.62 -15.80 -22.19
C VAL A 40 28.85 -16.08 -21.35
N VAL A 41 29.76 -15.12 -21.29
CA VAL A 41 30.94 -15.19 -20.43
C VAL A 41 30.51 -14.82 -19.01
N ALA A 42 30.79 -15.67 -18.03
CA ALA A 42 30.29 -15.52 -16.67
C ALA A 42 30.70 -14.18 -16.03
N THR A 43 31.93 -13.75 -16.25
CA THR A 43 32.46 -12.50 -15.68
C THR A 43 31.85 -11.25 -16.29
N ASP A 44 31.41 -11.33 -17.54
CA ASP A 44 31.04 -10.17 -18.35
C ASP A 44 29.51 -10.04 -18.45
N GLY A 45 28.79 -11.16 -18.50
CA GLY A 45 27.36 -11.20 -18.79
C GLY A 45 27.05 -10.76 -20.22
N GLY A 46 25.93 -10.06 -20.42
CA GLY A 46 25.56 -9.47 -21.70
C GLY A 46 24.08 -9.12 -21.83
N THR A 47 23.75 -8.40 -22.92
CA THR A 47 22.37 -8.13 -23.34
C THR A 47 22.15 -8.78 -24.70
N PHE A 48 21.12 -9.63 -24.81
CA PHE A 48 20.87 -10.46 -25.97
C PHE A 48 19.43 -10.27 -26.42
N SER A 49 19.22 -9.80 -27.64
CA SER A 49 17.90 -9.56 -28.23
C SER A 49 17.71 -10.39 -29.49
N ASP A 50 16.48 -10.78 -29.77
CA ASP A 50 16.15 -11.35 -31.07
C ASP A 50 16.19 -10.27 -32.16
N SER A 51 16.15 -10.69 -33.43
CA SER A 51 16.24 -9.77 -34.57
C SER A 51 15.07 -8.77 -34.64
N SER A 52 13.93 -9.11 -34.05
CA SER A 52 12.72 -8.27 -34.04
C SER A 52 12.65 -7.34 -32.84
N GLY A 53 13.46 -7.55 -31.80
CA GLY A 53 13.33 -6.84 -30.53
C GLY A 53 12.14 -7.29 -29.67
N THR A 54 11.49 -8.41 -30.02
CA THR A 54 10.34 -8.95 -29.30
C THR A 54 10.73 -9.55 -27.94
N VAL A 55 11.97 -10.04 -27.83
CA VAL A 55 12.52 -10.59 -26.59
C VAL A 55 13.96 -10.14 -26.40
N THR A 56 14.27 -9.68 -25.20
CA THR A 56 15.63 -9.37 -24.75
C THR A 56 15.90 -10.04 -23.41
N VAL A 57 17.06 -10.68 -23.28
CA VAL A 57 17.56 -11.24 -22.02
C VAL A 57 18.84 -10.52 -21.65
N VAL A 58 18.89 -9.96 -20.45
CA VAL A 58 20.09 -9.38 -19.86
C VAL A 58 20.60 -10.32 -18.79
N VAL A 59 21.84 -10.76 -18.95
CA VAL A 59 22.59 -11.52 -17.96
C VAL A 59 23.57 -10.55 -17.29
N PRO A 60 23.41 -10.23 -15.99
CA PRO A 60 24.37 -9.36 -15.33
C PRO A 60 25.78 -9.97 -15.29
N ALA A 61 26.80 -9.11 -15.26
CA ALA A 61 28.18 -9.54 -15.01
C ALA A 61 28.28 -10.31 -13.68
N ASN A 62 29.00 -11.43 -13.68
CA ASN A 62 29.14 -12.35 -12.54
C ASN A 62 27.81 -12.94 -12.04
N ALA A 63 26.75 -12.95 -12.86
CA ALA A 63 25.50 -13.62 -12.52
C ALA A 63 25.61 -15.14 -12.60
N LEU A 64 26.56 -15.67 -13.38
CA LEU A 64 26.77 -17.10 -13.59
C LEU A 64 28.00 -17.58 -12.82
N ASP A 65 27.97 -18.84 -12.38
CA ASP A 65 29.13 -19.51 -11.77
C ASP A 65 30.16 -20.00 -12.81
N GLU A 66 29.72 -20.27 -14.04
CA GLU A 66 30.57 -20.62 -15.18
C GLU A 66 29.98 -20.13 -16.51
N ASP A 67 30.80 -20.14 -17.58
CA ASP A 67 30.38 -19.73 -18.93
C ASP A 67 29.22 -20.59 -19.45
N ALA A 68 28.27 -19.94 -20.13
CA ALA A 68 27.04 -20.57 -20.58
C ALA A 68 26.71 -20.27 -22.03
N VAL A 69 25.72 -20.99 -22.55
CA VAL A 69 25.02 -20.72 -23.80
C VAL A 69 23.58 -20.38 -23.44
N LEU A 70 23.19 -19.15 -23.77
CA LEU A 70 21.80 -18.71 -23.74
C LEU A 70 21.10 -19.18 -25.00
N ARG A 71 19.94 -19.81 -24.83
CA ARG A 71 18.99 -20.12 -25.89
C ARG A 71 17.63 -19.54 -25.55
N VAL A 72 17.02 -18.83 -26.49
CA VAL A 72 15.65 -18.32 -26.39
C VAL A 72 14.92 -18.63 -27.67
N GLY A 73 13.75 -19.25 -27.59
CA GLY A 73 12.91 -19.58 -28.73
C GLY A 73 11.43 -19.36 -28.43
N GLN A 74 10.61 -19.14 -29.46
CA GLN A 74 9.16 -19.06 -29.28
C GLN A 74 8.61 -20.41 -28.80
N ALA A 75 7.73 -20.38 -27.79
CA ALA A 75 7.10 -21.55 -27.21
C ALA A 75 5.61 -21.61 -27.57
N ALA A 76 5.13 -22.81 -27.89
CA ALA A 76 3.70 -23.07 -28.03
C ALA A 76 3.17 -23.68 -26.73
N VAL A 77 2.49 -22.85 -25.93
CA VAL A 77 1.83 -23.29 -24.69
C VAL A 77 0.33 -23.15 -24.89
N ALA A 78 -0.42 -24.22 -24.63
CA ALA A 78 -1.88 -24.19 -24.71
C ALA A 78 -2.46 -23.33 -23.59
N SER A 79 -3.46 -22.52 -23.93
CA SER A 79 -4.21 -21.71 -22.96
C SER A 79 -5.21 -22.58 -22.18
N GLY A 80 -5.15 -22.55 -20.85
CA GLY A 80 -6.20 -23.04 -19.97
C GLY A 80 -7.41 -22.11 -19.95
N ALA A 81 -8.54 -22.59 -19.42
CA ALA A 81 -9.76 -21.78 -19.28
C ALA A 81 -9.62 -20.68 -18.20
N ASP A 82 -8.72 -20.89 -17.23
CA ASP A 82 -8.46 -19.99 -16.10
C ASP A 82 -7.19 -19.13 -16.31
N ASP A 83 -6.63 -19.12 -17.52
CA ASP A 83 -5.44 -18.35 -17.80
C ASP A 83 -5.76 -16.84 -17.87
N PRO A 84 -4.84 -15.96 -17.42
CA PRO A 84 -5.01 -14.52 -17.51
C PRO A 84 -5.11 -14.04 -18.96
N GLU A 85 -5.49 -12.78 -19.18
CA GLU A 85 -5.42 -12.21 -20.53
C GLU A 85 -3.97 -12.08 -20.98
N PHE A 86 -3.76 -12.25 -22.28
CA PHE A 86 -2.47 -12.50 -22.87
C PHE A 86 -2.05 -11.34 -23.76
N ALA A 87 -0.89 -10.72 -23.46
CA ALA A 87 -0.43 -9.53 -24.16
C ALA A 87 0.86 -9.73 -24.97
N SER A 88 1.37 -10.97 -25.06
CA SER A 88 2.52 -11.31 -25.89
C SER A 88 2.54 -12.80 -26.27
N ALA A 89 3.37 -13.13 -27.26
CA ALA A 89 3.82 -14.50 -27.49
C ALA A 89 4.58 -15.05 -26.27
N ALA A 90 4.66 -16.39 -26.16
CA ALA A 90 5.46 -17.07 -25.15
C ALA A 90 6.85 -17.42 -25.68
N PHE A 91 7.86 -17.32 -24.82
CA PHE A 91 9.25 -17.61 -25.15
C PHE A 91 9.85 -18.58 -24.12
N GLU A 92 10.40 -19.70 -24.60
CA GLU A 92 11.21 -20.60 -23.81
C GLU A 92 12.65 -20.10 -23.77
N MET A 93 13.19 -19.95 -22.57
CA MET A 93 14.57 -19.57 -22.30
C MET A 93 15.30 -20.70 -21.59
N SER A 94 16.58 -20.91 -21.92
CA SER A 94 17.49 -21.76 -21.17
C SER A 94 18.92 -21.22 -21.19
N LEU A 95 19.59 -21.18 -20.04
CA LEU A 95 21.03 -21.06 -19.91
C LEU A 95 21.61 -22.39 -19.46
N LYS A 96 22.57 -22.91 -20.23
CA LYS A 96 23.29 -24.14 -19.94
C LYS A 96 24.77 -23.95 -20.17
N ASN A 97 25.61 -24.63 -19.41
CA ASN A 97 27.05 -24.60 -19.66
C ASN A 97 27.41 -25.25 -21.01
N LEU A 98 28.68 -25.18 -21.39
CA LEU A 98 29.17 -25.79 -22.65
C LEU A 98 28.99 -27.32 -22.71
N ARG A 99 28.70 -27.98 -21.57
CA ARG A 99 28.42 -29.42 -21.47
C ARG A 99 26.92 -29.74 -21.57
N GLY A 100 26.05 -28.72 -21.59
CA GLY A 100 24.59 -28.86 -21.60
C GLY A 100 23.94 -29.02 -20.22
N GLU A 101 24.70 -28.80 -19.15
CA GLU A 101 24.24 -28.86 -17.76
C GLU A 101 23.70 -27.50 -17.31
N ASP A 102 22.89 -27.50 -16.27
CA ASP A 102 22.30 -26.28 -15.71
C ASP A 102 23.37 -25.46 -14.97
N VAL A 103 23.34 -24.13 -15.13
CA VAL A 103 24.24 -23.18 -14.44
C VAL A 103 23.56 -22.54 -13.23
N ALA A 104 24.32 -22.22 -12.20
CA ALA A 104 23.79 -21.54 -11.03
C ALA A 104 23.72 -20.02 -11.28
N LEU A 105 22.66 -19.38 -10.78
CA LEU A 105 22.47 -17.94 -10.85
C LEU A 105 22.78 -17.30 -9.49
N ALA A 106 23.84 -16.51 -9.42
CA ALA A 106 24.16 -15.68 -8.26
C ALA A 106 23.30 -14.40 -8.20
N ARG A 107 22.82 -13.93 -9.37
CA ARG A 107 21.97 -12.75 -9.54
C ARG A 107 20.84 -13.07 -10.52
N PRO A 108 19.65 -12.46 -10.37
CA PRO A 108 18.57 -12.66 -11.31
C PRO A 108 18.92 -12.15 -12.72
N LEU A 109 18.38 -12.82 -13.72
CA LEU A 109 18.38 -12.39 -15.12
C LEU A 109 17.25 -11.37 -15.32
N LYS A 110 17.42 -10.39 -16.22
CA LYS A 110 16.32 -9.53 -16.67
C LYS A 110 15.79 -10.03 -18.00
N VAL A 111 14.52 -10.40 -18.04
CA VAL A 111 13.79 -10.77 -19.25
C VAL A 111 12.92 -9.58 -19.64
N VAL A 112 13.02 -9.11 -20.87
CA VAL A 112 12.21 -8.03 -21.42
C VAL A 112 11.44 -8.57 -22.61
N LEU A 113 10.12 -8.48 -22.55
CA LEU A 113 9.24 -8.97 -23.60
C LEU A 113 8.41 -7.81 -24.15
N GLU A 114 8.31 -7.72 -25.47
CA GLU A 114 7.34 -6.85 -26.13
C GLU A 114 5.92 -7.22 -25.67
N ALA A 115 5.13 -6.20 -25.42
CA ALA A 115 3.74 -6.29 -25.04
C ALA A 115 2.87 -5.54 -26.07
N GLU A 116 1.58 -5.85 -26.08
CA GLU A 116 0.58 -5.04 -26.78
C GLU A 116 0.44 -3.63 -26.16
N GLU A 117 -0.64 -2.91 -26.47
CA GLU A 117 -0.86 -1.57 -25.91
C GLU A 117 -0.87 -1.59 -24.38
N ALA A 118 -0.35 -0.52 -23.78
CA ALA A 118 -0.26 -0.41 -22.32
C ALA A 118 -1.65 -0.59 -21.69
N PRO A 119 -1.79 -1.48 -20.69
CA PRO A 119 -3.08 -1.68 -20.06
C PRO A 119 -3.51 -0.42 -19.32
N GLU A 120 -4.80 -0.10 -19.38
CA GLU A 120 -5.36 0.97 -18.56
C GLU A 120 -5.51 0.47 -17.12
N HIS A 121 -4.99 1.26 -16.17
CA HIS A 121 -5.21 1.02 -14.75
C HIS A 121 -6.72 0.86 -14.47
N PRO A 122 -7.19 -0.17 -13.74
CA PRO A 122 -6.46 -1.02 -12.79
C PRO A 122 -5.82 -2.29 -13.37
N THR A 123 -5.66 -2.37 -14.69
CA THR A 123 -4.97 -3.49 -15.32
C THR A 123 -3.47 -3.25 -15.38
N LEU A 124 -2.69 -4.26 -14.96
CA LEU A 124 -1.24 -4.24 -14.92
C LEU A 124 -0.67 -5.19 -15.97
N GLY A 125 0.46 -4.79 -16.58
CA GLY A 125 1.25 -5.64 -17.45
C GLY A 125 2.40 -6.28 -16.68
N GLU A 126 2.38 -7.61 -16.59
CA GLU A 126 3.30 -8.38 -15.75
C GLU A 126 3.96 -9.50 -16.58
N ILE A 127 5.16 -9.93 -16.18
CA ILE A 127 5.73 -11.17 -16.70
C ILE A 127 5.18 -12.36 -15.92
N ALA A 128 4.71 -13.38 -16.63
CA ALA A 128 4.38 -14.68 -16.07
C ALA A 128 5.30 -15.77 -16.62
N ARG A 129 5.58 -16.77 -15.77
CA ARG A 129 6.29 -18.01 -16.08
C ARG A 129 5.33 -19.20 -16.07
N PHE A 130 5.45 -20.09 -17.04
CA PHE A 130 4.67 -21.33 -17.06
C PHE A 130 5.28 -22.38 -16.13
N GLU A 131 4.52 -22.83 -15.12
CA GLU A 131 4.95 -23.83 -14.14
C GLU A 131 3.76 -24.64 -13.61
N GLY A 132 3.90 -25.97 -13.60
CA GLY A 132 2.86 -26.86 -13.06
C GLY A 132 1.56 -26.87 -13.87
N GLY A 133 1.64 -26.54 -15.17
CA GLY A 133 0.47 -26.47 -16.06
C GLY A 133 -0.31 -25.16 -16.00
N ARG A 134 0.21 -24.14 -15.31
CA ARG A 134 -0.42 -22.82 -15.16
C ARG A 134 0.59 -21.69 -15.35
N TRP A 135 0.12 -20.51 -15.73
CA TRP A 135 0.92 -19.29 -15.70
C TRP A 135 0.99 -18.75 -14.28
N GLN A 136 2.21 -18.54 -13.79
CA GLN A 136 2.49 -17.97 -12.47
C GLN A 136 3.24 -16.65 -12.66
N ARG A 137 2.80 -15.60 -11.96
CA ARG A 137 3.45 -14.29 -12.04
C ARG A 137 4.89 -14.35 -11.52
N VAL A 138 5.75 -13.55 -12.09
CA VAL A 138 7.07 -13.27 -11.54
C VAL A 138 6.94 -12.11 -10.54
N ASP A 139 7.54 -12.24 -9.35
CA ASP A 139 7.42 -11.26 -8.26
C ASP A 139 7.95 -9.86 -8.61
N ALA A 140 8.80 -9.75 -9.64
CA ALA A 140 9.41 -8.52 -10.10
C ALA A 140 9.06 -8.29 -11.57
N SER A 141 8.13 -7.38 -11.83
CA SER A 141 7.76 -6.90 -13.17
C SER A 141 7.73 -5.37 -13.21
N PHE A 142 8.13 -4.78 -14.34
CA PHE A 142 8.12 -3.34 -14.59
C PHE A 142 7.67 -3.09 -16.04
N TYR A 143 6.55 -2.39 -16.20
CA TYR A 143 6.00 -2.04 -17.51
C TYR A 143 6.64 -0.77 -18.07
N ARG A 144 7.10 -0.83 -19.32
CA ARG A 144 7.68 0.29 -20.05
C ARG A 144 6.67 0.81 -21.07
N SER A 145 6.05 1.94 -20.74
CA SER A 145 5.06 2.58 -21.59
C SER A 145 5.65 3.06 -22.91
N ALA A 146 6.88 3.63 -22.89
CA ALA A 146 7.50 4.21 -24.07
C ALA A 146 7.88 3.17 -25.13
N SER A 147 8.24 1.96 -24.69
CA SER A 147 8.67 0.86 -25.57
C SER A 147 7.66 -0.26 -25.72
N ARG A 148 6.51 -0.20 -25.01
CA ARG A 148 5.50 -1.26 -24.96
C ARG A 148 6.12 -2.61 -24.67
N SER A 149 6.86 -2.67 -23.56
CA SER A 149 7.51 -3.90 -23.13
C SER A 149 7.43 -4.05 -21.63
N VAL A 150 7.54 -5.28 -21.14
CA VAL A 150 7.60 -5.57 -19.71
C VAL A 150 8.95 -6.18 -19.40
N ALA A 151 9.65 -5.58 -18.44
CA ALA A 151 10.85 -6.16 -17.85
C ALA A 151 10.46 -7.00 -16.63
N GLY A 152 11.10 -8.13 -16.43
CA GLY A 152 10.95 -8.92 -15.21
C GLY A 152 12.22 -9.62 -14.81
N LEU A 153 12.38 -9.88 -13.51
CA LEU A 153 13.60 -10.47 -12.96
C LEU A 153 13.38 -11.93 -12.60
N SER A 154 14.16 -12.82 -13.19
CA SER A 154 14.05 -14.27 -13.02
C SER A 154 15.30 -14.86 -12.36
N ARG A 155 15.13 -15.64 -11.31
CA ARG A 155 16.20 -16.46 -10.69
C ARG A 155 16.30 -17.86 -11.30
N GLU A 156 15.61 -18.08 -12.40
CA GLU A 156 15.47 -19.37 -13.03
C GLU A 156 16.31 -19.38 -14.30
N ASN A 157 17.21 -20.37 -14.40
CA ASN A 157 18.07 -20.56 -15.56
C ASN A 157 17.33 -21.17 -16.76
N ARG A 158 16.08 -21.59 -16.59
CA ARG A 158 15.18 -22.05 -17.64
C ARG A 158 13.73 -21.73 -17.32
N GLY A 159 12.92 -21.55 -18.35
CA GLY A 159 11.48 -21.39 -18.19
C GLY A 159 10.81 -20.90 -19.46
N VAL A 160 9.48 -20.91 -19.46
CA VAL A 160 8.67 -20.30 -20.52
C VAL A 160 8.03 -19.04 -19.96
N TYR A 161 8.25 -17.91 -20.61
CA TYR A 161 7.85 -16.58 -20.15
C TYR A 161 6.95 -15.88 -21.15
N ARG A 162 6.11 -14.98 -20.65
CA ARG A 162 5.30 -14.09 -21.47
C ARG A 162 4.74 -12.92 -20.67
N VAL A 163 4.21 -11.93 -21.38
CA VAL A 163 3.40 -10.86 -20.79
C VAL A 163 1.96 -11.33 -20.61
N VAL A 164 1.42 -11.02 -19.44
CA VAL A 164 0.01 -11.19 -19.09
C VAL A 164 -0.56 -9.87 -18.59
N PHE A 165 -1.85 -9.68 -18.82
CA PHE A 165 -2.61 -8.60 -18.22
C PHE A 165 -3.41 -9.11 -17.04
N ARG A 166 -3.33 -8.38 -15.93
CA ARG A 166 -4.07 -8.67 -14.72
C ARG A 166 -4.74 -7.40 -14.22
N THR A 167 -6.06 -7.45 -14.13
CA THR A 167 -6.83 -6.41 -13.45
C THR A 167 -6.71 -6.61 -11.95
N LEU A 168 -6.26 -5.59 -11.22
CA LEU A 168 -6.29 -5.58 -9.75
C LEU A 168 -7.72 -5.87 -9.29
N GLN A 169 -7.87 -6.80 -8.35
CA GLN A 169 -9.17 -7.37 -7.97
C GLN A 169 -10.19 -6.27 -7.64
N ALA A 170 -11.33 -6.28 -8.33
CA ALA A 170 -12.47 -5.44 -8.01
C ALA A 170 -13.67 -6.32 -7.64
N THR A 171 -13.98 -6.38 -6.34
CA THR A 171 -15.28 -6.88 -5.89
C THR A 171 -16.38 -5.94 -6.40
N ALA A 172 -17.51 -6.48 -6.87
CA ALA A 172 -18.62 -5.69 -7.40
C ALA A 172 -19.97 -6.25 -6.94
N GLY A 173 -21.04 -5.48 -7.16
CA GLY A 173 -22.42 -5.86 -6.87
C GLY A 173 -23.02 -5.15 -5.66
N ASP A 174 -24.24 -5.53 -5.28
CA ASP A 174 -25.05 -4.80 -4.31
C ASP A 174 -24.40 -4.70 -2.92
N ALA A 175 -23.61 -5.70 -2.52
CA ALA A 175 -22.88 -5.71 -1.25
C ALA A 175 -21.89 -4.54 -1.15
N VAL A 176 -21.23 -4.18 -2.26
CA VAL A 176 -20.31 -3.04 -2.32
C VAL A 176 -21.03 -1.72 -2.06
N ALA A 177 -22.22 -1.54 -2.63
CA ALA A 177 -23.02 -0.34 -2.43
C ALA A 177 -23.55 -0.23 -0.98
N ARG A 178 -23.97 -1.37 -0.40
CA ARG A 178 -24.39 -1.43 1.01
C ARG A 178 -23.21 -1.18 1.96
N GLY A 179 -22.04 -1.75 1.69
CA GLY A 179 -20.83 -1.54 2.47
C GLY A 179 -20.35 -0.09 2.46
N ARG A 180 -20.43 0.58 1.30
CA ARG A 180 -20.20 2.03 1.20
C ARG A 180 -21.16 2.82 2.09
N SER A 181 -22.43 2.42 2.11
CA SER A 181 -23.44 3.08 2.95
C SER A 181 -23.15 2.85 4.44
N VAL A 182 -22.74 1.63 4.82
CA VAL A 182 -22.27 1.32 6.18
C VAL A 182 -21.13 2.25 6.60
N LEU A 183 -20.09 2.34 5.77
CA LEU A 183 -18.93 3.20 6.04
C LEU A 183 -19.30 4.69 6.19
N MET A 184 -20.21 5.17 5.34
CA MET A 184 -20.59 6.58 5.29
C MET A 184 -21.56 6.98 6.38
N ASP A 185 -22.54 6.13 6.70
CA ASP A 185 -23.77 6.54 7.37
C ASP A 185 -23.98 5.90 8.76
N GLU A 186 -23.35 4.76 9.06
CA GLU A 186 -23.61 4.02 10.29
C GLU A 186 -22.67 4.46 11.42
N THR A 187 -23.27 4.85 12.56
CA THR A 187 -22.57 5.20 13.80
C THR A 187 -22.54 4.07 14.83
N PHE A 188 -23.39 3.06 14.67
CA PHE A 188 -23.52 1.93 15.59
C PHE A 188 -23.71 2.33 17.06
N GLY A 189 -24.45 3.41 17.28
CA GLY A 189 -24.80 3.88 18.62
C GLY A 189 -23.69 4.66 19.33
N ASN A 190 -22.55 4.91 18.69
CA ASN A 190 -21.44 5.63 19.30
C ASN A 190 -21.73 7.08 19.69
N GLU A 191 -22.90 7.59 19.31
CA GLU A 191 -23.44 8.82 19.87
C GLU A 191 -23.52 8.78 21.41
N ALA A 192 -23.67 7.61 22.02
CA ALA A 192 -23.66 7.46 23.47
C ALA A 192 -22.32 7.89 24.07
N PHE A 193 -21.20 7.46 23.49
CA PHE A 193 -19.88 7.86 23.94
C PHE A 193 -19.51 9.27 23.47
N PHE A 194 -19.40 9.49 22.16
CA PHE A 194 -18.92 10.76 21.62
C PHE A 194 -19.86 11.91 21.96
N GLY A 195 -21.17 11.65 21.97
CA GLY A 195 -22.19 12.62 22.31
C GLY A 195 -22.32 12.84 23.82
N ASP A 196 -22.64 11.79 24.59
CA ASP A 196 -23.03 11.94 26.00
C ASP A 196 -21.83 11.99 26.96
N VAL A 197 -20.76 11.24 26.69
CA VAL A 197 -19.56 11.20 27.55
C VAL A 197 -18.62 12.35 27.18
N ILE A 198 -18.19 12.39 25.91
CA ILE A 198 -17.15 13.32 25.46
C ILE A 198 -17.71 14.73 25.21
N GLY A 199 -18.99 14.85 24.85
CA GLY A 199 -19.64 16.13 24.59
C GLY A 199 -19.32 16.70 23.21
N LEU A 200 -19.04 15.86 22.21
CA LEU A 200 -18.68 16.26 20.84
C LEU A 200 -19.67 17.25 20.24
N HIS A 201 -20.97 17.03 20.46
CA HIS A 201 -22.04 17.88 19.97
C HIS A 201 -21.92 19.35 20.44
N SER A 202 -21.38 19.58 21.64
CA SER A 202 -21.14 20.94 22.18
C SER A 202 -19.98 21.65 21.48
N LEU A 203 -18.91 20.91 21.15
CA LEU A 203 -17.81 21.42 20.33
C LEU A 203 -18.30 21.78 18.92
N LEU A 204 -19.01 20.85 18.28
CA LEU A 204 -19.56 21.02 16.94
C LEU A 204 -20.53 22.20 16.83
N ALA A 205 -21.28 22.50 17.89
CA ALA A 205 -22.19 23.65 17.92
C ALA A 205 -21.47 25.02 17.91
N ALA A 206 -20.19 25.04 18.29
CA ALA A 206 -19.39 26.26 18.50
C ALA A 206 -18.26 26.46 17.48
N VAL A 207 -17.89 25.44 16.71
CA VAL A 207 -16.79 25.51 15.72
C VAL A 207 -17.26 26.15 14.41
N SER A 208 -16.44 27.03 13.83
CA SER A 208 -16.69 27.61 12.51
C SER A 208 -16.31 26.63 11.38
N PRO A 209 -16.86 26.76 10.16
CA PRO A 209 -16.42 25.95 9.03
C PRO A 209 -14.92 26.09 8.73
N ALA A 210 -14.36 27.30 8.85
CA ALA A 210 -12.94 27.54 8.62
C ALA A 210 -12.05 26.79 9.61
N ASP A 211 -12.40 26.82 10.91
CA ASP A 211 -11.64 26.10 11.94
C ASP A 211 -11.78 24.58 11.78
N ALA A 212 -12.97 24.09 11.45
CA ALA A 212 -13.19 22.67 11.20
C ALA A 212 -12.35 22.16 10.02
N VAL A 213 -12.36 22.89 8.90
CA VAL A 213 -11.54 22.60 7.72
C VAL A 213 -10.05 22.66 8.03
N ALA A 214 -9.62 23.60 8.88
CA ALA A 214 -8.22 23.69 9.33
C ALA A 214 -7.78 22.46 10.13
N LEU A 215 -8.72 21.77 10.80
CA LEU A 215 -8.51 20.49 11.48
C LEU A 215 -8.71 19.27 10.57
N GLY A 216 -8.80 19.47 9.25
CA GLY A 216 -8.88 18.39 8.25
C GLY A 216 -10.26 17.81 8.00
N VAL A 217 -11.32 18.45 8.50
CA VAL A 217 -12.70 18.07 8.20
C VAL A 217 -12.98 18.25 6.70
N GLN A 218 -13.68 17.27 6.12
CA GLN A 218 -14.09 17.24 4.71
C GLN A 218 -15.59 17.52 4.60
N VAL A 219 -16.02 18.20 3.54
CA VAL A 219 -17.42 18.57 3.32
C VAL A 219 -17.92 18.08 1.96
N ASP A 220 -19.00 17.30 1.99
CA ASP A 220 -19.72 16.81 0.81
C ASP A 220 -20.47 17.96 0.13
N ILE A 221 -20.04 18.31 -1.08
CA ILE A 221 -20.65 19.40 -1.85
C ILE A 221 -22.08 19.08 -2.28
N ALA A 222 -22.40 17.81 -2.51
CA ALA A 222 -23.71 17.36 -2.99
C ALA A 222 -24.80 17.47 -1.92
N ARG A 223 -24.39 17.54 -0.65
CA ARG A 223 -25.27 17.68 0.52
C ARG A 223 -25.36 19.13 1.03
N LEU A 224 -24.73 20.09 0.35
CA LEU A 224 -24.82 21.49 0.74
C LEU A 224 -26.24 22.04 0.52
N PRO A 225 -26.81 22.77 1.49
CA PRO A 225 -28.03 23.53 1.25
C PRO A 225 -27.81 24.57 0.14
N GLN A 226 -28.81 24.76 -0.72
CA GLN A 226 -28.71 25.67 -1.87
C GLN A 226 -28.31 27.10 -1.46
N SER A 227 -28.74 27.57 -0.29
CA SER A 227 -28.34 28.89 0.23
C SER A 227 -26.84 29.03 0.46
N VAL A 228 -26.16 27.94 0.86
CA VAL A 228 -24.70 27.91 1.03
C VAL A 228 -24.03 27.85 -0.34
N VAL A 229 -24.56 27.06 -1.27
CA VAL A 229 -24.04 26.99 -2.65
C VAL A 229 -24.10 28.36 -3.33
N ASP A 230 -25.25 29.03 -3.28
CA ASP A 230 -25.46 30.35 -3.88
C ASP A 230 -24.53 31.40 -3.26
N LEU A 231 -24.35 31.36 -1.94
CA LEU A 231 -23.42 32.22 -1.23
C LEU A 231 -21.96 32.00 -1.66
N MET A 232 -21.51 30.74 -1.65
CA MET A 232 -20.11 30.39 -1.92
C MET A 232 -19.73 30.58 -3.39
N THR A 233 -20.68 30.48 -4.32
CA THR A 233 -20.50 30.73 -5.75
C THR A 233 -20.74 32.19 -6.16
N GLY A 234 -21.36 32.99 -5.30
CA GLY A 234 -21.62 34.42 -5.52
C GLY A 234 -20.37 35.31 -5.55
N SER A 235 -20.56 36.61 -5.78
CA SER A 235 -19.46 37.60 -5.88
C SER A 235 -19.16 38.36 -4.59
N ASP A 236 -19.98 38.21 -3.54
CA ASP A 236 -19.78 38.91 -2.26
C ASP A 236 -18.76 38.16 -1.39
N LEU A 237 -17.49 38.58 -1.48
CA LEU A 237 -16.39 37.94 -0.77
C LEU A 237 -16.50 38.08 0.75
N ALA A 238 -17.00 39.22 1.23
CA ALA A 238 -17.16 39.47 2.66
C ALA A 238 -18.24 38.56 3.27
N ALA A 239 -19.34 38.32 2.54
CA ALA A 239 -20.37 37.40 2.97
C ALA A 239 -19.86 35.95 3.04
N LYS A 240 -18.99 35.53 2.11
CA LYS A 240 -18.35 34.20 2.17
C LYS A 240 -17.46 34.04 3.40
N ASP A 241 -16.58 35.01 3.63
CA ASP A 241 -15.68 34.97 4.79
C ASP A 241 -16.47 34.96 6.10
N ALA A 242 -17.54 35.76 6.19
CA ALA A 242 -18.42 35.77 7.34
C ALA A 242 -19.10 34.42 7.57
N ALA A 243 -19.58 33.76 6.52
CA ALA A 243 -20.21 32.45 6.63
C ALA A 243 -19.21 31.35 7.04
N LEU A 244 -17.98 31.40 6.52
CA LEU A 244 -16.91 30.48 6.91
C LEU A 244 -16.44 30.67 8.36
N ALA A 245 -16.66 31.86 8.93
CA ALA A 245 -16.35 32.17 10.34
C ALA A 245 -17.54 31.95 11.29
N ASP A 246 -18.75 31.68 10.79
CA ASP A 246 -19.96 31.56 11.61
C ASP A 246 -20.26 30.09 11.96
N PRO A 247 -20.26 29.69 13.24
CA PRO A 247 -20.68 28.35 13.68
C PRO A 247 -22.11 27.98 13.29
N ALA A 248 -22.98 28.95 12.99
CA ALA A 248 -24.31 28.67 12.42
C ALA A 248 -24.22 27.96 11.07
N THR A 249 -23.21 28.27 10.26
CA THR A 249 -22.96 27.58 9.00
C THR A 249 -22.59 26.12 9.27
N THR A 250 -21.72 25.83 10.25
CA THR A 250 -21.39 24.44 10.63
C THR A 250 -22.63 23.65 11.03
N ARG A 251 -23.52 24.24 11.84
CA ARG A 251 -24.78 23.57 12.21
C ARG A 251 -25.64 23.26 11.00
N LEU A 252 -25.74 24.21 10.05
CA LEU A 252 -26.48 23.99 8.81
C LEU A 252 -25.86 22.87 7.95
N LEU A 253 -24.53 22.76 7.90
CA LEU A 253 -23.84 21.64 7.24
C LEU A 253 -24.17 20.30 7.91
N LEU A 254 -24.17 20.27 9.24
CA LEU A 254 -24.49 19.08 10.03
C LEU A 254 -25.96 18.66 9.90
N GLU A 255 -26.89 19.61 9.85
CA GLU A 255 -28.33 19.35 9.62
C GLU A 255 -28.60 18.67 8.27
N ASN A 256 -27.71 18.87 7.28
CA ASN A 256 -27.81 18.28 5.95
C ASN A 256 -26.86 17.09 5.74
N ASP A 257 -26.24 16.58 6.82
CA ASP A 257 -25.24 15.50 6.77
C ASP A 257 -24.09 15.76 5.78
N ALA A 258 -23.73 17.03 5.58
CA ALA A 258 -22.69 17.45 4.63
C ALA A 258 -21.27 17.31 5.20
N VAL A 259 -21.11 17.22 6.52
CA VAL A 259 -19.81 16.97 7.14
C VAL A 259 -19.50 15.47 7.06
N ILE A 260 -18.46 15.12 6.30
CA ILE A 260 -18.04 13.73 6.12
C ILE A 260 -17.70 13.13 7.48
N GLY A 261 -18.23 11.94 7.75
CA GLY A 261 -17.87 11.22 8.98
C GLY A 261 -18.71 11.55 10.20
N VAL A 262 -19.55 12.60 10.19
CA VAL A 262 -20.31 13.04 11.38
C VAL A 262 -21.81 12.86 11.16
N ARG A 263 -22.51 12.31 12.15
CA ARG A 263 -23.98 12.21 12.17
C ARG A 263 -24.53 12.96 13.37
N ALA A 264 -25.15 14.10 13.10
CA ALA A 264 -25.69 14.99 14.11
C ALA A 264 -27.17 14.68 14.43
N ARG A 265 -27.57 14.93 15.68
CA ARG A 265 -28.96 14.82 16.14
C ARG A 265 -29.40 16.15 16.73
N PHE A 266 -30.55 16.62 16.28
CA PHE A 266 -31.15 17.87 16.71
C PHE A 266 -32.46 17.60 17.45
N ASP A 267 -32.79 18.45 18.43
CA ASP A 267 -34.10 18.42 19.06
C ASP A 267 -35.16 19.15 18.21
N GLY A 268 -36.41 19.17 18.70
CA GLY A 268 -37.52 19.83 18.01
C GLY A 268 -37.39 21.36 17.89
N GLU A 269 -36.42 21.98 18.57
CA GLU A 269 -36.12 23.41 18.53
C GLU A 269 -34.92 23.72 17.62
N GLY A 270 -34.32 22.70 16.99
CA GLY A 270 -33.15 22.84 16.12
C GLY A 270 -31.83 22.96 16.90
N LYS A 271 -31.80 22.59 18.18
CA LYS A 271 -30.56 22.55 18.95
C LYS A 271 -29.86 21.22 18.71
N LEU A 272 -28.56 21.28 18.42
CA LEU A 272 -27.68 20.10 18.35
C LEU A 272 -27.55 19.47 19.74
N ILE A 273 -28.05 18.25 19.90
CA ILE A 273 -28.10 17.54 21.20
C ILE A 273 -27.18 16.32 21.28
N ARG A 274 -26.79 15.75 20.14
CA ARG A 274 -25.89 14.60 20.09
C ARG A 274 -25.19 14.52 18.74
N ALA A 275 -24.03 13.87 18.69
CA ALA A 275 -23.32 13.59 17.45
C ALA A 275 -22.55 12.27 17.58
N GLY A 276 -22.53 11.51 16.51
CA GLY A 276 -21.76 10.28 16.36
C GLY A 276 -20.82 10.36 15.17
N LEU A 277 -19.92 9.40 15.11
CA LEU A 277 -18.88 9.33 14.10
C LEU A 277 -19.06 8.06 13.24
N THR A 278 -18.60 8.11 12.00
CA THR A 278 -18.58 6.97 11.07
C THR A 278 -17.15 6.77 10.54
N CYS A 279 -16.87 5.63 9.93
CA CYS A 279 -15.55 5.34 9.35
C CYS A 279 -15.10 6.36 8.30
N ALA A 280 -16.07 6.98 7.62
CA ALA A 280 -15.78 7.99 6.60
C ALA A 280 -14.98 9.20 7.13
N LEU A 281 -15.02 9.50 8.43
CA LEU A 281 -14.25 10.61 9.01
C LEU A 281 -12.75 10.51 8.69
N CYS A 282 -12.21 9.29 8.83
CA CYS A 282 -10.80 8.98 8.63
C CYS A 282 -10.50 8.41 7.24
N HIS A 283 -11.49 7.81 6.58
CA HIS A 283 -11.28 7.01 5.37
C HIS A 283 -11.88 7.60 4.08
N VAL A 284 -12.48 8.79 4.14
CA VAL A 284 -13.04 9.46 2.97
C VAL A 284 -12.52 10.89 2.87
N THR A 285 -12.05 11.25 1.69
CA THR A 285 -11.69 12.61 1.32
C THR A 285 -12.68 13.17 0.30
N VAL A 286 -12.58 14.45 -0.01
CA VAL A 286 -13.35 15.06 -1.11
C VAL A 286 -12.41 15.66 -2.15
N SER A 287 -12.86 15.76 -3.40
CA SER A 287 -12.17 16.53 -4.44
C SER A 287 -12.18 18.02 -4.06
N PRO A 288 -11.05 18.67 -3.72
CA PRO A 288 -11.09 20.04 -3.22
C PRO A 288 -11.57 21.04 -4.28
N THR A 289 -12.37 22.04 -3.87
CA THR A 289 -12.88 23.09 -4.75
C THR A 289 -12.19 24.42 -4.45
N GLU A 290 -11.76 25.13 -5.50
CA GLU A 290 -11.22 26.48 -5.37
C GLU A 290 -12.35 27.51 -5.25
N PHE A 291 -12.32 28.30 -4.19
CA PHE A 291 -13.26 29.41 -3.98
C PHE A 291 -12.51 30.74 -3.98
N GLN A 292 -13.12 31.75 -4.59
CA GLN A 292 -12.65 33.12 -4.42
C GLN A 292 -13.14 33.66 -3.07
N LEU A 293 -12.20 33.96 -2.17
CA LEU A 293 -12.40 34.62 -0.87
C LEU A 293 -11.74 36.01 -0.87
N SER A 294 -11.90 36.81 0.19
CA SER A 294 -11.24 38.12 0.26
C SER A 294 -9.72 38.02 0.30
N ALA A 295 -9.18 36.91 0.82
CA ALA A 295 -7.74 36.63 0.85
C ALA A 295 -7.16 36.21 -0.52
N GLY A 296 -8.02 35.88 -1.50
CA GLY A 296 -7.61 35.34 -2.80
C GLY A 296 -8.33 34.04 -3.15
N PRO A 297 -7.93 33.39 -4.26
CA PRO A 297 -8.32 32.01 -4.55
C PRO A 297 -7.81 31.08 -3.45
N THR A 298 -8.71 30.28 -2.87
CA THR A 298 -8.43 29.37 -1.77
C THR A 298 -9.02 28.00 -2.09
N LEU A 299 -8.17 26.98 -2.07
CA LEU A 299 -8.59 25.59 -2.23
C LEU A 299 -9.12 25.05 -0.89
N LEU A 300 -10.40 24.71 -0.83
CA LEU A 300 -11.05 24.17 0.37
C LEU A 300 -11.42 22.69 0.16
N PRO A 301 -11.38 21.84 1.19
CA PRO A 301 -11.82 20.43 1.15
C PRO A 301 -13.35 20.37 1.18
N ILE A 302 -13.98 20.99 0.19
CA ILE A 302 -15.41 20.97 -0.07
C ILE A 302 -15.56 20.44 -1.49
N GLY A 303 -16.24 19.32 -1.67
CA GLY A 303 -16.35 18.70 -2.98
C GLY A 303 -17.05 17.35 -2.98
N GLU A 304 -17.01 16.70 -4.15
CA GLU A 304 -17.54 15.34 -4.30
C GLU A 304 -16.71 14.35 -3.47
N PRO A 305 -17.35 13.51 -2.63
CA PRO A 305 -16.64 12.50 -1.85
C PRO A 305 -15.93 11.48 -2.76
N GLN A 306 -14.69 11.14 -2.40
CA GLN A 306 -13.86 10.17 -3.11
C GLN A 306 -13.92 8.82 -2.39
N PHE A 307 -14.18 7.76 -3.15
CA PHE A 307 -14.24 6.37 -2.68
C PHE A 307 -13.14 5.57 -3.37
N ASP A 308 -11.93 6.10 -3.35
CA ASP A 308 -10.72 5.56 -3.97
C ASP A 308 -9.81 4.85 -2.95
N GLY A 309 -10.19 4.87 -1.66
CA GLY A 309 -9.44 4.27 -0.56
C GLY A 309 -8.30 5.14 -0.03
N VAL A 310 -8.15 6.38 -0.53
CA VAL A 310 -7.17 7.34 -0.02
C VAL A 310 -7.66 7.86 1.34
N PRO A 311 -6.87 7.70 2.41
CA PRO A 311 -7.29 8.11 3.75
C PRO A 311 -7.27 9.63 3.91
N ASN A 312 -8.08 10.13 4.85
CA ASN A 312 -8.02 11.52 5.28
C ASN A 312 -6.82 11.71 6.22
N ASN A 313 -5.64 11.94 5.64
CA ASN A 313 -4.41 12.21 6.40
C ASN A 313 -4.34 13.64 6.97
N ARG A 314 -5.40 14.44 6.81
CA ARG A 314 -5.47 15.80 7.36
C ARG A 314 -6.29 15.89 8.64
N ILE A 315 -7.14 14.91 8.93
CA ILE A 315 -7.99 14.94 10.12
C ILE A 315 -7.14 14.92 11.39
N ASP A 316 -7.21 15.98 12.18
CA ASP A 316 -6.51 16.06 13.46
C ASP A 316 -7.45 15.61 14.58
N ALA A 317 -7.69 14.29 14.62
CA ALA A 317 -8.60 13.69 15.59
C ALA A 317 -8.16 13.94 17.03
N GLY A 318 -6.86 13.91 17.30
CA GLY A 318 -6.29 14.22 18.61
C GLY A 318 -6.62 15.65 19.06
N THR A 319 -6.36 16.65 18.22
CA THR A 319 -6.73 18.04 18.54
C THR A 319 -8.24 18.19 18.70
N ILE A 320 -9.06 17.60 17.82
CA ILE A 320 -10.53 17.65 17.93
C ILE A 320 -11.00 17.10 19.28
N LEU A 321 -10.54 15.90 19.68
CA LEU A 321 -10.88 15.29 20.96
C LEU A 321 -10.40 16.15 22.13
N SER A 322 -9.21 16.75 22.02
CA SER A 322 -8.65 17.61 23.07
C SER A 322 -9.52 18.83 23.37
N LEU A 323 -10.26 19.34 22.38
CA LEU A 323 -11.12 20.52 22.49
C LEU A 323 -12.52 20.21 23.06
N THR A 324 -12.82 18.94 23.30
CA THR A 324 -14.14 18.53 23.80
C THR A 324 -14.34 18.94 25.26
N PRO A 325 -15.59 19.22 25.70
CA PRO A 325 -15.86 19.61 27.07
C PRO A 325 -15.38 18.59 28.10
N PHE A 326 -15.41 17.29 27.78
CA PHE A 326 -14.91 16.26 28.69
C PHE A 326 -13.42 16.48 29.01
N VAL A 327 -12.57 16.52 27.97
CA VAL A 327 -11.12 16.65 28.14
C VAL A 327 -10.77 17.98 28.82
N GLN A 328 -11.43 19.07 28.41
CA GLN A 328 -11.20 20.40 28.99
C GLN A 328 -11.54 20.49 30.49
N ASN A 329 -12.33 19.55 31.02
CA ASN A 329 -12.79 19.55 32.42
C ASN A 329 -12.20 18.42 33.29
N LEU A 330 -11.22 17.63 32.79
CA LEU A 330 -10.62 16.51 33.55
C LEU A 330 -9.85 16.93 34.81
N GLY A 331 -9.48 18.20 34.95
CA GLY A 331 -8.78 18.72 36.13
C GLY A 331 -7.34 18.21 36.28
N ASP A 332 -6.78 17.61 35.24
CA ASP A 332 -5.42 17.03 35.17
C ASP A 332 -4.32 18.05 34.77
N GLY A 333 -4.67 19.34 34.74
CA GLY A 333 -3.78 20.40 34.30
C GLY A 333 -3.54 20.45 32.79
N GLY A 334 -4.37 19.78 31.98
CA GLY A 334 -4.25 19.73 30.53
C GLY A 334 -3.32 18.64 30.00
N ALA A 335 -2.92 17.69 30.85
CA ALA A 335 -2.03 16.59 30.46
C ALA A 335 -2.65 15.72 29.35
N THR A 336 -3.92 15.35 29.49
CA THR A 336 -4.66 14.56 28.49
C THR A 336 -4.76 15.33 27.17
N ALA A 337 -5.08 16.63 27.23
CA ALA A 337 -5.15 17.46 26.03
C ALA A 337 -3.81 17.51 25.29
N ALA A 338 -2.69 17.64 26.02
CA ALA A 338 -1.35 17.64 25.42
C ALA A 338 -0.98 16.29 24.78
N VAL A 339 -1.37 15.16 25.40
CA VAL A 339 -1.18 13.83 24.81
C VAL A 339 -1.98 13.69 23.51
N LEU A 340 -3.27 14.04 23.52
CA LEU A 340 -4.10 13.98 22.32
C LEU A 340 -3.55 14.86 21.19
N GLN A 341 -3.15 16.09 21.50
CA GLN A 341 -2.56 17.02 20.52
C GLN A 341 -1.20 16.56 19.98
N SER A 342 -0.53 15.62 20.66
CA SER A 342 0.75 15.06 20.19
C SER A 342 0.60 14.07 19.04
N TRP A 343 -0.62 13.59 18.75
CA TRP A 343 -0.82 12.59 17.70
C TRP A 343 -0.57 13.14 16.29
N GLY A 344 -0.92 14.41 16.07
CA GLY A 344 -0.84 15.04 14.76
C GLY A 344 -1.95 14.60 13.80
N ALA A 345 -2.02 15.30 12.67
CA ALA A 345 -3.02 15.05 11.64
C ALA A 345 -2.85 13.67 10.98
N GLY A 346 -3.97 13.01 10.68
CA GLY A 346 -4.01 11.70 10.03
C GLY A 346 -3.71 10.53 10.96
N ASN A 347 -3.43 10.79 12.24
CA ASN A 347 -3.02 9.81 13.22
C ASN A 347 -4.10 9.63 14.30
N PHE A 348 -4.23 8.40 14.80
CA PHE A 348 -5.10 8.05 15.90
C PHE A 348 -4.42 7.01 16.78
N ASP A 349 -4.44 7.20 18.10
CA ASP A 349 -4.07 6.12 19.02
C ASP A 349 -5.31 5.38 19.50
N ILE A 350 -5.48 4.16 18.99
CA ILE A 350 -6.66 3.36 19.21
C ILE A 350 -6.87 3.06 20.70
N ARG A 351 -5.79 3.02 21.49
CA ARG A 351 -5.76 2.59 22.89
C ARG A 351 -6.13 3.70 23.86
N ALA A 352 -5.80 4.94 23.51
CA ALA A 352 -5.80 6.08 24.43
C ALA A 352 -7.18 6.63 24.81
N LEU A 353 -8.28 6.03 24.35
CA LEU A 353 -9.62 6.44 24.77
C LEU A 353 -9.94 5.90 26.18
N PRO A 354 -10.66 6.68 27.02
CA PRO A 354 -11.11 6.20 28.32
C PRO A 354 -11.85 4.87 28.17
N ASP A 355 -11.69 3.94 29.12
CA ASP A 355 -12.35 2.63 29.17
C ASP A 355 -11.98 1.60 28.08
N ASN A 356 -11.10 1.95 27.14
CA ASN A 356 -10.61 0.97 26.16
C ASN A 356 -9.82 -0.15 26.86
N PRO A 357 -10.24 -1.43 26.73
CA PRO A 357 -9.55 -2.56 27.36
C PRO A 357 -8.15 -2.85 26.80
N LEU A 358 -7.78 -2.23 25.67
CA LEU A 358 -6.44 -2.32 25.06
C LEU A 358 -5.45 -1.27 25.59
N GLU A 359 -5.88 -0.31 26.41
CA GLU A 359 -4.99 0.75 26.92
C GLU A 359 -3.76 0.19 27.64
N ASP A 360 -2.57 0.64 27.24
CA ASP A 360 -1.27 0.09 27.66
C ASP A 360 -0.30 1.13 28.21
N ASP A 361 -0.76 2.36 28.47
CA ASP A 361 -0.01 3.53 28.94
C ASP A 361 1.11 3.99 27.97
N VAL A 362 1.06 3.58 26.70
CA VAL A 362 2.03 3.95 25.67
C VAL A 362 1.37 4.79 24.58
N VAL A 363 1.91 5.99 24.36
CA VAL A 363 1.48 6.88 23.26
C VAL A 363 2.26 6.52 21.99
N ASN A 364 1.59 5.87 21.04
CA ASN A 364 2.14 5.51 19.75
C ASN A 364 1.01 5.44 18.71
N PRO A 365 0.46 6.61 18.33
CA PRO A 365 -0.61 6.68 17.37
C PRO A 365 -0.16 6.17 16.00
N THR A 366 -1.10 5.57 15.28
CA THR A 366 -0.88 5.06 13.92
C THR A 366 -1.62 5.91 12.91
N ASN A 367 -1.06 6.05 11.72
CA ASN A 367 -1.72 6.75 10.63
C ASN A 367 -2.88 5.94 10.05
N ASN A 368 -3.83 6.67 9.47
CA ASN A 368 -4.94 6.09 8.73
C ASN A 368 -4.40 5.35 7.49
N PRO A 369 -4.63 4.03 7.37
CA PRO A 369 -4.14 3.27 6.23
C PRO A 369 -4.95 3.48 4.96
N PRO A 370 -4.30 3.45 3.78
CA PRO A 370 -5.00 3.26 2.51
C PRO A 370 -5.76 1.94 2.48
N ILE A 371 -7.00 1.97 2.00
CA ILE A 371 -7.90 0.81 2.13
C ILE A 371 -7.50 -0.33 1.19
N TRP A 372 -6.92 -0.02 0.02
CA TRP A 372 -6.45 -1.06 -0.91
C TRP A 372 -5.31 -1.90 -0.34
N ASN A 373 -4.59 -1.43 0.69
CA ASN A 373 -3.60 -2.24 1.40
C ASN A 373 -4.22 -3.43 2.15
N PHE A 374 -5.56 -3.46 2.28
CA PHE A 374 -6.34 -4.59 2.78
C PHE A 374 -6.99 -5.42 1.67
N VAL A 375 -7.06 -4.95 0.43
CA VAL A 375 -7.81 -5.62 -0.65
C VAL A 375 -6.96 -6.65 -1.38
N ASP A 376 -5.69 -6.33 -1.51
CA ASP A 376 -4.62 -7.21 -1.95
C ASP A 376 -4.50 -8.51 -1.12
N LEU A 377 -5.24 -8.66 -0.02
CA LEU A 377 -5.10 -9.74 0.96
C LEU A 377 -5.63 -11.11 0.51
N ALA A 378 -6.65 -11.19 -0.36
CA ALA A 378 -7.37 -12.44 -0.62
C ALA A 378 -6.67 -13.35 -1.66
N GLU A 379 -6.22 -12.80 -2.79
CA GLU A 379 -5.50 -13.57 -3.83
C GLU A 379 -4.06 -13.94 -3.43
N GLN A 380 -3.50 -13.27 -2.43
CA GLN A 380 -2.06 -13.33 -2.10
C GLN A 380 -1.71 -14.28 -0.94
N GLY A 381 -2.69 -14.97 -0.35
CA GLY A 381 -2.45 -15.79 0.84
C GLY A 381 -1.90 -14.97 2.01
N TYR A 382 -2.35 -13.72 2.11
CA TYR A 382 -1.82 -12.75 3.04
C TYR A 382 -2.27 -13.06 4.47
N ARG A 383 -1.35 -12.96 5.42
CA ARG A 383 -1.56 -13.40 6.81
C ARG A 383 -1.92 -12.28 7.78
N PHE A 384 -1.83 -11.01 7.42
CA PHE A 384 -1.91 -9.90 8.38
C PHE A 384 -2.66 -8.64 7.88
N GLY A 385 -3.46 -8.03 8.74
CA GLY A 385 -4.02 -6.67 8.60
C GLY A 385 -2.97 -5.57 8.81
N TRP A 386 -3.36 -4.30 8.69
CA TRP A 386 -2.44 -3.13 8.72
C TRP A 386 -1.53 -3.06 9.96
N ASP A 387 -2.09 -3.30 11.12
CA ASP A 387 -1.41 -3.32 12.41
C ASP A 387 -0.66 -4.64 12.70
N GLY A 388 -0.81 -5.65 11.85
CA GLY A 388 -0.25 -6.97 12.09
C GLY A 388 -1.06 -7.88 13.01
N LEU A 389 -2.22 -7.42 13.50
CA LEU A 389 -2.97 -8.12 14.55
C LEU A 389 -3.99 -9.13 14.01
N PHE A 390 -4.58 -8.86 12.85
CA PHE A 390 -5.63 -9.69 12.24
C PHE A 390 -5.08 -10.58 11.12
N ALA A 391 -5.43 -11.86 11.08
CA ALA A 391 -4.87 -12.82 10.15
C ALA A 391 -5.92 -13.67 9.46
N ASN A 392 -5.88 -13.72 8.12
CA ASN A 392 -6.71 -14.64 7.37
C ASN A 392 -6.36 -16.09 7.74
N ASP A 393 -7.33 -16.79 8.31
CA ASP A 393 -7.18 -18.20 8.72
C ASP A 393 -7.40 -19.20 7.57
N GLY A 394 -7.77 -18.70 6.38
CA GLY A 394 -8.04 -19.48 5.18
C GLY A 394 -9.33 -20.29 5.23
N SER A 395 -10.13 -20.15 6.29
CA SER A 395 -11.39 -20.87 6.48
C SER A 395 -12.61 -19.99 6.15
N ASN A 396 -12.63 -18.76 6.67
CA ASN A 396 -13.76 -17.85 6.54
C ASN A 396 -13.41 -16.59 5.74
N ASP A 397 -12.12 -16.25 5.65
CA ASP A 397 -11.61 -15.07 4.94
C ASP A 397 -12.26 -13.77 5.44
N ASN A 398 -12.45 -13.64 6.75
CA ASN A 398 -13.14 -12.51 7.39
C ASN A 398 -12.20 -11.60 8.19
N ALA A 399 -10.88 -11.75 8.07
CA ALA A 399 -9.92 -10.90 8.79
C ALA A 399 -10.17 -9.39 8.62
N ILE A 400 -10.61 -8.95 7.44
CA ILE A 400 -10.92 -7.53 7.17
C ILE A 400 -12.19 -7.11 7.93
N ALA A 401 -13.25 -7.92 7.86
CA ALA A 401 -14.48 -7.70 8.60
C ALA A 401 -14.24 -7.73 10.13
N SER A 402 -13.42 -8.67 10.61
CA SER A 402 -13.01 -8.78 12.02
C SER A 402 -12.21 -7.56 12.49
N GLN A 403 -11.33 -7.01 11.64
CA GLN A 403 -10.61 -5.78 11.94
C GLN A 403 -11.56 -4.58 12.01
N ALA A 404 -12.52 -4.48 11.08
CA ALA A 404 -13.53 -3.44 11.11
C ALA A 404 -14.40 -3.51 12.37
N GLU A 405 -14.82 -4.71 12.79
CA GLU A 405 -15.54 -4.93 14.05
C GLU A 405 -14.73 -4.44 15.25
N ALA A 406 -13.45 -4.81 15.34
CA ALA A 406 -12.57 -4.33 16.41
C ALA A 406 -12.43 -2.80 16.42
N VAL A 407 -12.34 -2.16 15.25
CA VAL A 407 -12.33 -0.69 15.15
C VAL A 407 -13.64 -0.11 15.68
N TYR A 408 -14.79 -0.66 15.30
CA TYR A 408 -16.06 -0.12 15.76
C TYR A 408 -16.25 -0.27 17.28
N ASP A 409 -16.02 -1.46 17.82
CA ASP A 409 -16.23 -1.72 19.25
C ASP A 409 -15.23 -0.94 20.10
N LEU A 410 -13.94 -1.00 19.76
CA LEU A 410 -12.87 -0.52 20.65
C LEU A 410 -12.51 0.96 20.42
N ILE A 411 -12.60 1.45 19.18
CA ILE A 411 -12.23 2.85 18.86
C ILE A 411 -13.47 3.71 18.79
N MET A 412 -14.44 3.27 18.00
CA MET A 412 -15.65 4.04 17.80
C MET A 412 -16.62 3.89 18.95
N HIS A 413 -16.33 3.09 20.00
CA HIS A 413 -17.24 2.89 21.14
C HIS A 413 -18.64 2.47 20.67
N GLY A 414 -18.68 1.54 19.72
CA GLY A 414 -19.89 0.80 19.40
C GLY A 414 -20.36 0.00 20.62
N ASN A 415 -21.63 -0.36 20.65
CA ASN A 415 -22.16 -1.21 21.70
C ASN A 415 -21.65 -2.65 21.50
N GLY A 416 -20.94 -3.20 22.50
CA GLY A 416 -20.41 -4.56 22.50
C GLY A 416 -18.89 -4.64 22.70
N ALA A 417 -18.38 -5.86 22.91
CA ALA A 417 -16.94 -6.10 22.93
C ALA A 417 -16.49 -7.15 21.89
N PHE A 418 -15.57 -6.72 21.02
CA PHE A 418 -14.89 -7.55 20.04
C PHE A 418 -14.21 -8.78 20.68
N GLY A 419 -14.27 -9.92 19.99
CA GLY A 419 -13.58 -11.14 20.39
C GLY A 419 -14.20 -11.89 21.58
N THR A 420 -15.35 -11.43 22.10
CA THR A 420 -16.13 -12.16 23.11
C THR A 420 -17.09 -13.17 22.46
N ALA A 421 -17.81 -13.94 23.29
CA ALA A 421 -18.84 -14.87 22.80
C ALA A 421 -20.05 -14.16 22.17
N SER A 422 -20.22 -12.86 22.41
CA SER A 422 -21.27 -12.02 21.82
C SER A 422 -20.83 -11.34 20.52
N ALA A 423 -19.55 -11.41 20.15
CA ALA A 423 -19.03 -10.84 18.92
C ALA A 423 -19.75 -11.41 17.69
N THR A 424 -19.89 -10.59 16.66
CA THR A 424 -20.66 -10.89 15.47
C THR A 424 -19.89 -11.80 14.52
N LEU A 425 -18.56 -11.64 14.43
CA LEU A 425 -17.68 -12.56 13.72
C LEU A 425 -16.63 -13.15 14.68
N PRO A 426 -16.21 -14.41 14.48
CA PRO A 426 -15.06 -14.95 15.19
C PRO A 426 -13.82 -14.08 14.93
N ALA A 427 -13.16 -13.66 16.00
CA ALA A 427 -11.95 -12.87 15.90
C ALA A 427 -10.84 -13.65 15.20
N GLU A 428 -10.41 -13.15 14.04
CA GLU A 428 -9.32 -13.73 13.25
C GLU A 428 -7.99 -13.10 13.69
N LEU A 429 -7.57 -13.35 14.94
CA LEU A 429 -6.34 -12.78 15.49
C LEU A 429 -5.11 -13.63 15.16
N ALA A 430 -4.02 -12.97 14.78
CA ALA A 430 -2.76 -13.61 14.44
C ALA A 430 -1.99 -14.13 15.67
N VAL A 431 -2.30 -13.59 16.84
CA VAL A 431 -1.73 -13.96 18.13
C VAL A 431 -2.85 -14.30 19.10
N VAL A 432 -2.61 -15.27 19.99
CA VAL A 432 -3.52 -15.53 21.10
C VAL A 432 -3.42 -14.37 22.08
N PRO A 433 -4.50 -13.63 22.36
CA PRO A 433 -4.47 -12.55 23.32
C PRO A 433 -4.05 -13.02 24.71
N PRO A 434 -3.37 -12.19 25.50
CA PRO A 434 -3.14 -12.52 26.90
C PRO A 434 -4.48 -12.66 27.64
N GLN A 435 -4.55 -13.58 28.60
CA GLN A 435 -5.79 -13.85 29.34
C GLN A 435 -6.37 -12.59 30.00
N SER A 436 -5.52 -11.67 30.47
CA SER A 436 -5.95 -10.41 31.05
C SER A 436 -6.75 -9.54 30.08
N LEU A 437 -6.41 -9.55 28.79
CA LEU A 437 -7.17 -8.83 27.77
C LEU A 437 -8.52 -9.52 27.50
N LEU A 438 -8.53 -10.85 27.43
CA LEU A 438 -9.79 -11.61 27.29
C LEU A 438 -10.73 -11.35 28.48
N ASP A 439 -10.19 -11.29 29.69
CA ASP A 439 -10.96 -10.97 30.91
C ASP A 439 -11.49 -9.52 30.87
N ALA A 440 -10.69 -8.58 30.37
CA ALA A 440 -11.10 -7.18 30.20
C ALA A 440 -12.22 -7.03 29.15
N LEU A 441 -12.11 -7.71 28.01
CA LEU A 441 -13.16 -7.73 26.97
C LEU A 441 -14.45 -8.37 27.49
N ALA A 442 -14.35 -9.46 28.24
CA ALA A 442 -15.53 -10.09 28.86
C ALA A 442 -16.21 -9.19 29.89
N GLN A 443 -15.42 -8.40 30.64
CA GLN A 443 -15.97 -7.41 31.57
C GLN A 443 -16.64 -6.24 30.82
N ALA A 444 -16.02 -5.74 29.75
CA ALA A 444 -16.60 -4.69 28.90
C ALA A 444 -17.96 -5.13 28.32
N GLU A 445 -18.05 -6.36 27.80
CA GLU A 445 -19.32 -6.94 27.32
C GLU A 445 -20.37 -7.06 28.42
N ALA A 446 -19.97 -7.37 29.66
CA ALA A 446 -20.90 -7.45 30.78
C ALA A 446 -21.45 -6.06 31.17
N ASP A 447 -20.64 -5.03 31.03
CA ASP A 447 -20.99 -3.64 31.36
C ASP A 447 -21.84 -2.99 30.26
N GLN A 448 -21.58 -3.33 28.98
CA GLN A 448 -22.30 -2.85 27.80
C GLN A 448 -22.67 -4.02 26.88
N PRO A 449 -23.74 -4.78 27.19
CA PRO A 449 -24.07 -5.98 26.45
C PRO A 449 -24.65 -5.68 25.06
N GLY A 450 -24.25 -6.47 24.07
CA GLY A 450 -24.82 -6.46 22.72
C GLY A 450 -23.77 -6.38 21.62
N ASN A 451 -24.22 -6.44 20.36
CA ASN A 451 -23.44 -6.01 19.21
C ASN A 451 -24.39 -5.35 18.20
N ASP A 452 -24.30 -4.03 18.06
CA ASP A 452 -25.17 -3.26 17.15
C ASP A 452 -24.75 -3.43 15.66
N ILE A 453 -23.60 -4.05 15.43
CA ILE A 453 -23.02 -4.33 14.12
C ILE A 453 -23.34 -5.78 13.76
N THR A 454 -24.15 -5.99 12.72
CA THR A 454 -24.50 -7.35 12.28
C THR A 454 -23.47 -7.93 11.32
N ALA A 455 -23.45 -9.27 11.21
CA ALA A 455 -22.48 -9.96 10.35
C ALA A 455 -22.64 -9.53 8.89
N ASP A 456 -23.89 -9.38 8.45
CA ASP A 456 -24.20 -8.89 7.11
C ASP A 456 -23.61 -7.50 6.84
N LYS A 457 -23.66 -6.57 7.81
CA LYS A 457 -23.06 -5.23 7.66
C LYS A 457 -21.54 -5.29 7.57
N LEU A 458 -20.89 -6.13 8.38
CA LEU A 458 -19.43 -6.31 8.33
C LEU A 458 -18.98 -6.96 7.02
N LEU A 459 -19.72 -7.95 6.52
CA LEU A 459 -19.45 -8.59 5.24
C LEU A 459 -19.70 -7.65 4.05
N ASP A 460 -20.73 -6.81 4.11
CA ASP A 460 -20.96 -5.76 3.13
C ASP A 460 -19.82 -4.72 3.13
N LEU A 461 -19.37 -4.28 4.32
CA LEU A 461 -18.22 -3.39 4.46
C LEU A 461 -16.94 -4.03 3.89
N GLN A 462 -16.67 -5.30 4.21
CA GLN A 462 -15.55 -6.05 3.63
C GLN A 462 -15.66 -6.13 2.10
N ALA A 463 -16.85 -6.37 1.54
CA ALA A 463 -17.06 -6.37 0.09
C ALA A 463 -16.75 -5.00 -0.52
N TRP A 464 -17.16 -3.90 0.13
CA TRP A 464 -16.82 -2.55 -0.30
C TRP A 464 -15.31 -2.30 -0.24
N MET A 465 -14.65 -2.64 0.87
CA MET A 465 -13.20 -2.51 0.99
C MET A 465 -12.55 -3.26 -0.17
N ARG A 466 -12.89 -4.53 -0.39
CA ARG A 466 -12.39 -5.38 -1.50
C ARG A 466 -12.76 -4.93 -2.92
N SER A 467 -13.53 -3.87 -3.06
CA SER A 467 -13.80 -3.27 -4.38
C SER A 467 -12.75 -2.24 -4.78
N LEU A 468 -11.94 -1.77 -3.83
CA LEU A 468 -10.97 -0.70 -4.03
C LEU A 468 -9.63 -1.25 -4.51
N ASN A 469 -9.10 -0.66 -5.57
CA ASN A 469 -7.74 -0.89 -6.05
C ASN A 469 -6.84 0.29 -5.66
N SER A 470 -5.53 0.08 -5.68
CA SER A 470 -4.57 1.18 -5.57
C SER A 470 -4.84 2.20 -6.68
N PRO A 471 -4.58 3.50 -6.48
CA PRO A 471 -4.63 4.47 -7.56
C PRO A 471 -3.62 4.14 -8.67
N ALA A 472 -3.82 4.74 -9.85
CA ALA A 472 -2.84 4.67 -10.91
C ALA A 472 -1.48 5.28 -10.47
N PRO A 473 -0.36 4.81 -11.03
CA PRO A 473 0.95 5.39 -10.77
C PRO A 473 0.99 6.91 -10.93
N GLY A 474 1.82 7.57 -10.12
CA GLY A 474 2.09 8.99 -10.24
C GLY A 474 2.85 9.36 -11.51
N ALA A 475 3.22 10.63 -11.66
CA ALA A 475 4.16 11.01 -12.71
C ALA A 475 5.60 10.58 -12.34
N PHE A 476 6.30 9.91 -13.25
CA PHE A 476 7.66 9.43 -13.04
C PHE A 476 8.53 9.50 -14.32
N ASP A 477 9.85 9.46 -14.15
CA ASP A 477 10.83 9.24 -15.22
C ASP A 477 11.03 7.73 -15.44
N GLU A 478 10.60 7.21 -16.60
CA GLU A 478 10.63 5.77 -16.89
C GLU A 478 12.05 5.16 -16.86
N VAL A 479 13.07 5.90 -17.30
CA VAL A 479 14.46 5.41 -17.33
C VAL A 479 15.01 5.29 -15.92
N MET A 480 14.78 6.31 -15.09
CA MET A 480 15.16 6.28 -13.68
C MET A 480 14.35 5.24 -12.90
N ALA A 481 13.05 5.08 -13.19
CA ALA A 481 12.21 4.08 -12.56
C ALA A 481 12.67 2.65 -12.90
N GLU A 482 13.11 2.37 -14.14
CA GLU A 482 13.70 1.07 -14.46
C GLU A 482 15.01 0.84 -13.67
N ARG A 483 15.85 1.86 -13.54
CA ARG A 483 17.05 1.78 -12.71
C ARG A 483 16.69 1.50 -11.25
N GLY A 484 15.66 2.17 -10.73
CA GLY A 484 15.13 1.95 -9.39
C GLY A 484 14.56 0.55 -9.20
N PHE A 485 13.85 0.00 -10.19
CA PHE A 485 13.35 -1.37 -10.20
C PHE A 485 14.48 -2.39 -10.01
N GLU A 486 15.60 -2.22 -10.74
CA GLU A 486 16.78 -3.08 -10.60
C GLU A 486 17.44 -2.95 -9.23
N LEU A 487 17.56 -1.72 -8.70
CA LEU A 487 18.10 -1.47 -7.36
C LEU A 487 17.20 -2.10 -6.28
N PHE A 488 15.90 -1.87 -6.36
CA PHE A 488 14.89 -2.32 -5.40
C PHE A 488 14.92 -3.84 -5.21
N HIS A 489 14.98 -4.58 -6.31
CA HIS A 489 15.02 -6.05 -6.32
C HIS A 489 16.44 -6.63 -6.26
N GLY A 490 17.45 -5.77 -6.28
CA GLY A 490 18.87 -6.10 -6.26
C GLY A 490 19.58 -5.51 -5.04
N ASP A 491 20.57 -4.66 -5.30
CA ASP A 491 21.54 -4.24 -4.30
C ASP A 491 20.93 -3.38 -3.17
N ALA A 492 19.84 -2.63 -3.41
CA ALA A 492 19.14 -1.88 -2.35
C ALA A 492 18.38 -2.81 -1.39
N GLY A 493 18.04 -4.03 -1.83
CA GLY A 493 17.45 -5.07 -0.99
C GLY A 493 16.06 -4.73 -0.43
N CYS A 494 15.35 -3.77 -1.02
CA CYS A 494 13.99 -3.40 -0.63
C CYS A 494 13.02 -4.59 -0.74
N SER A 495 13.23 -5.43 -1.76
CA SER A 495 12.46 -6.68 -1.97
C SER A 495 12.69 -7.74 -0.89
N SER A 496 13.63 -7.57 0.05
CA SER A 496 13.77 -8.49 1.20
C SER A 496 12.54 -8.47 2.11
N CYS A 497 11.90 -7.31 2.25
CA CYS A 497 10.64 -7.12 2.94
C CYS A 497 9.46 -7.06 1.96
N HIS A 498 9.59 -6.31 0.86
CA HIS A 498 8.55 -6.10 -0.16
C HIS A 498 8.62 -7.14 -1.28
N ARG A 499 8.50 -8.42 -0.90
CA ARG A 499 8.90 -9.56 -1.74
C ARG A 499 7.82 -10.11 -2.65
N SER A 500 6.54 -9.82 -2.42
CA SER A 500 5.47 -10.28 -3.30
C SER A 500 5.41 -9.46 -4.59
N ALA A 501 4.72 -9.95 -5.60
CA ALA A 501 4.34 -9.20 -6.81
C ALA A 501 3.58 -7.89 -6.53
N GLU A 502 3.16 -7.69 -5.29
CA GLU A 502 2.26 -6.63 -4.82
C GLU A 502 3.03 -5.75 -3.82
N LEU A 503 4.34 -5.98 -3.76
CA LEU A 503 5.35 -5.14 -3.10
C LEU A 503 5.10 -5.03 -1.61
N THR A 504 4.79 -6.18 -1.00
CA THR A 504 4.54 -6.35 0.42
C THR A 504 5.14 -7.67 0.90
N GLY A 505 5.12 -7.96 2.20
CA GLY A 505 5.66 -9.18 2.77
C GLY A 505 4.92 -9.65 4.02
N PRO A 506 4.97 -10.95 4.36
CA PRO A 506 4.18 -11.54 5.44
C PRO A 506 4.78 -11.30 6.84
N GLY A 507 5.66 -10.31 7.00
CA GLY A 507 6.40 -10.06 8.23
C GLY A 507 5.97 -8.78 8.93
N LEU A 508 6.25 -8.71 10.22
CA LEU A 508 6.20 -7.48 11.01
C LEU A 508 7.61 -6.89 11.11
N VAL A 509 7.70 -5.56 11.09
CA VAL A 509 8.95 -4.81 11.16
C VAL A 509 8.91 -3.86 12.36
N THR A 510 9.96 -3.89 13.17
CA THR A 510 10.14 -3.00 14.31
C THR A 510 11.20 -1.92 14.06
N ALA A 511 12.16 -2.19 13.18
CA ALA A 511 13.36 -1.37 13.02
C ALA A 511 13.13 0.03 12.38
N ILE A 512 11.94 0.30 11.84
CA ILE A 512 11.64 1.54 11.11
C ILE A 512 11.01 2.58 12.02
N THR A 513 9.82 2.28 12.58
CA THR A 513 9.09 3.20 13.48
C THR A 513 9.25 2.88 14.96
N SER A 514 9.92 1.78 15.32
CA SER A 514 10.15 1.36 16.71
C SER A 514 8.87 1.36 17.57
N PRO A 515 7.81 0.65 17.16
CA PRO A 515 6.56 0.61 17.90
C PRO A 515 6.76 0.00 19.30
N GLN A 516 5.95 0.47 20.25
CA GLN A 516 6.02 0.11 21.67
C GLN A 516 4.66 -0.39 22.17
N GLY A 517 4.59 -0.80 23.44
CA GLY A 517 3.35 -1.30 24.04
C GLY A 517 2.81 -2.54 23.31
N GLY A 518 1.50 -2.56 23.08
CA GLY A 518 0.78 -3.59 22.33
C GLY A 518 1.22 -3.74 20.87
N LEU A 519 1.90 -2.73 20.30
CA LEU A 519 2.46 -2.76 18.95
C LEU A 519 3.94 -3.19 18.92
N ALA A 520 4.55 -3.53 20.06
CA ALA A 520 5.96 -3.93 20.14
C ALA A 520 6.33 -5.17 19.29
N GLY A 521 5.33 -5.94 18.84
CA GLY A 521 5.50 -7.04 17.88
C GLY A 521 5.90 -6.59 16.47
N GLY A 522 5.78 -5.30 16.14
CA GLY A 522 6.11 -4.70 14.86
C GLY A 522 4.88 -4.38 13.99
N ILE A 523 5.11 -3.61 12.93
CA ILE A 523 4.07 -3.20 11.96
C ILE A 523 4.17 -4.05 10.70
N LYS A 524 3.05 -4.41 10.09
CA LYS A 524 3.01 -5.09 8.78
C LYS A 524 3.81 -4.29 7.74
N VAL A 525 4.53 -4.99 6.87
CA VAL A 525 5.10 -4.40 5.66
C VAL A 525 3.97 -3.99 4.70
N PRO A 526 3.68 -2.70 4.49
CA PRO A 526 2.57 -2.30 3.63
C PRO A 526 2.84 -2.64 2.17
N SER A 527 1.78 -2.71 1.34
CA SER A 527 1.97 -2.65 -0.11
C SER A 527 2.51 -1.28 -0.49
N LEU A 528 3.38 -1.26 -1.50
CA LEU A 528 3.89 -0.04 -2.10
C LEU A 528 3.09 0.38 -3.34
N ARG A 529 1.99 -0.31 -3.66
CA ARG A 529 1.11 0.10 -4.77
C ARG A 529 0.38 1.39 -4.45
N GLY A 530 0.40 2.32 -5.41
CA GLY A 530 -0.18 3.65 -5.26
C GLY A 530 0.50 4.49 -4.17
N ILE A 531 1.73 4.14 -3.75
CA ILE A 531 2.42 4.80 -2.64
C ILE A 531 2.60 6.30 -2.87
N SER A 532 2.69 6.77 -4.11
CA SER A 532 2.78 8.20 -4.41
C SER A 532 1.59 9.04 -3.94
N HIS A 533 0.48 8.40 -3.57
CA HIS A 533 -0.76 9.04 -3.13
C HIS A 533 -0.95 9.03 -1.60
N THR A 534 -0.03 8.42 -0.86
CA THR A 534 -0.27 8.09 0.56
C THR A 534 0.55 8.90 1.54
N ALA A 535 1.16 10.01 1.11
CA ALA A 535 1.88 10.88 2.03
C ALA A 535 0.96 11.39 3.16
N PRO A 536 1.47 11.57 4.39
CA PRO A 536 2.83 11.23 4.83
C PRO A 536 3.03 9.72 5.05
N TYR A 537 4.28 9.28 5.00
CA TYR A 537 4.73 7.89 4.98
C TYR A 537 5.07 7.35 6.38
N LEU A 538 5.28 6.03 6.41
CA LEU A 538 5.44 5.18 7.61
C LEU A 538 4.14 5.00 8.39
N SER A 539 4.16 4.14 9.40
CA SER A 539 2.96 3.74 10.17
C SER A 539 2.43 4.83 11.10
N ASP A 540 3.17 5.92 11.27
CA ASP A 540 2.89 7.03 12.18
C ASP A 540 2.87 8.39 11.45
N GLY A 541 2.95 8.37 10.12
CA GLY A 541 2.98 9.59 9.29
C GLY A 541 4.19 10.49 9.55
N SER A 542 5.27 9.98 10.16
CA SER A 542 6.42 10.80 10.58
C SER A 542 7.25 11.36 9.43
N VAL A 543 7.10 10.83 8.20
CA VAL A 543 7.94 11.20 7.06
C VAL A 543 7.11 11.81 5.92
N PRO A 544 7.32 13.08 5.54
CA PRO A 544 6.40 13.77 4.62
C PRO A 544 6.63 13.47 3.13
N THR A 545 7.80 12.96 2.72
CA THR A 545 8.18 12.80 1.31
C THR A 545 8.77 11.41 1.03
N LEU A 546 8.57 10.90 -0.19
CA LEU A 546 9.14 9.62 -0.61
C LEU A 546 10.66 9.61 -0.52
N ASP A 547 11.31 10.72 -0.91
CA ASP A 547 12.77 10.86 -0.85
C ASP A 547 13.29 10.64 0.58
N ALA A 548 12.66 11.27 1.57
CA ALA A 548 13.02 11.11 2.97
C ALA A 548 12.72 9.68 3.47
N THR A 549 11.65 9.05 2.96
CA THR A 549 11.33 7.66 3.30
C THR A 549 12.39 6.70 2.76
N VAL A 550 12.79 6.85 1.49
CA VAL A 550 13.85 6.04 0.87
C VAL A 550 15.17 6.22 1.61
N GLU A 551 15.55 7.47 1.91
CA GLU A 551 16.76 7.77 2.68
C GLU A 551 16.75 7.10 4.06
N GLY A 552 15.67 7.27 4.82
CA GLY A 552 15.54 6.70 6.16
C GLY A 552 15.59 5.17 6.15
N VAL A 553 14.89 4.52 5.22
CA VAL A 553 14.88 3.05 5.10
C VAL A 553 16.26 2.53 4.69
N LEU A 554 16.94 3.18 3.74
CA LEU A 554 18.31 2.80 3.36
C LEU A 554 19.27 2.89 4.54
N SER A 555 19.18 3.95 5.36
CA SER A 555 20.00 4.09 6.57
C SER A 555 19.74 2.98 7.58
N VAL A 556 18.49 2.54 7.76
CA VAL A 556 18.17 1.39 8.63
C VAL A 556 18.77 0.11 8.06
N LEU A 557 18.64 -0.11 6.75
CA LEU A 557 19.18 -1.31 6.11
C LEU A 557 20.71 -1.37 6.15
N GLU A 558 21.40 -0.24 5.99
CA GLU A 558 22.85 -0.10 6.15
C GLU A 558 23.28 -0.42 7.59
N ALA A 559 22.54 0.06 8.59
CA ALA A 559 22.82 -0.25 10.00
C ALA A 559 22.66 -1.75 10.32
N LEU A 560 21.77 -2.45 9.61
CA LEU A 560 21.56 -3.90 9.75
C LEU A 560 22.62 -4.74 8.99
N ASP A 561 23.15 -4.22 7.90
CA ASP A 561 24.22 -4.85 7.10
C ASP A 561 25.25 -3.82 6.63
N PRO A 562 26.31 -3.57 7.43
CA PRO A 562 27.35 -2.59 7.10
C PRO A 562 28.19 -2.94 5.87
N ALA A 563 28.02 -4.13 5.28
CA ALA A 563 28.70 -4.52 4.05
C ALA A 563 27.93 -4.07 2.78
N ARG A 564 26.78 -3.43 2.95
CA ARG A 564 26.00 -2.86 1.84
C ARG A 564 26.78 -1.75 1.12
N PRO A 565 26.58 -1.62 -0.20
CA PRO A 565 27.20 -0.55 -0.96
C PRO A 565 26.61 0.82 -0.59
N ASP A 566 27.42 1.86 -0.74
CA ASP A 566 26.93 3.24 -0.68
C ASP A 566 26.05 3.52 -1.90
N PHE A 567 24.88 4.12 -1.66
CA PHE A 567 23.96 4.55 -2.73
C PHE A 567 24.15 6.03 -3.02
N SER A 568 24.40 6.35 -4.30
CA SER A 568 24.50 7.72 -4.78
C SER A 568 23.16 8.46 -4.72
N ASP A 569 23.19 9.79 -4.87
CA ASP A 569 21.96 10.59 -4.99
C ASP A 569 21.12 10.14 -6.19
N ASP A 570 21.76 9.75 -7.30
CA ASP A 570 21.09 9.23 -8.49
C ASP A 570 20.43 7.86 -8.21
N ASP A 571 21.06 6.98 -7.42
CA ASP A 571 20.45 5.69 -7.05
C ASP A 571 19.22 5.90 -6.14
N ARG A 572 19.31 6.86 -5.20
CA ARG A 572 18.18 7.25 -4.33
C ARG A 572 17.03 7.82 -5.16
N ALA A 573 17.33 8.74 -6.07
CA ALA A 573 16.35 9.31 -6.99
C ALA A 573 15.71 8.24 -7.88
N ALA A 574 16.49 7.28 -8.39
CA ALA A 574 15.98 6.17 -9.19
C ALA A 574 15.00 5.30 -8.39
N LEU A 575 15.31 4.97 -7.13
CA LEU A 575 14.38 4.27 -6.24
C LEU A 575 13.07 5.05 -6.04
N VAL A 576 13.14 6.37 -5.86
CA VAL A 576 11.95 7.22 -5.74
C VAL A 576 11.10 7.21 -7.02
N GLU A 577 11.74 7.30 -8.20
CA GLU A 577 11.03 7.20 -9.48
C GLU A 577 10.39 5.83 -9.68
N TYR A 578 11.04 4.75 -9.23
CA TYR A 578 10.41 3.44 -9.21
C TYR A 578 9.20 3.40 -8.29
N LEU A 579 9.28 3.94 -7.06
CA LEU A 579 8.13 3.99 -6.15
C LEU A 579 6.95 4.80 -6.72
N LYS A 580 7.22 5.88 -7.46
CA LYS A 580 6.17 6.65 -8.15
C LYS A 580 5.49 5.86 -9.29
N SER A 581 6.17 4.86 -9.84
CA SER A 581 5.66 3.99 -10.91
C SER A 581 4.76 2.85 -10.42
N LEU A 582 4.61 2.68 -9.10
CA LEU A 582 3.82 1.64 -8.42
C LEU A 582 2.46 2.15 -7.98
#